data_AF-A0A9E7BB89-F1
#
_entry.id   AF-A0A9E7BB89-F1
#
_cell.length_a   1.000
_cell.length_b   1.000
_cell.length_c   1.000
_cell.angle_alpha   90.00
_cell.angle_beta   90.00
_cell.angle_gamma   90.00
#
_symmetry.space_group_name_H-M   'P 1'
#
loop_
_entity.id
_entity.type
_entity.pdbx_description
1 polymer ?
#
loop_
_entity_poly.entity_id
_entity_poly.type
_entity_poly.pdbx_seq_one_letter_code
_entity_poly.pdbx_strand_id
1 'polypeptide(L)'
;MATIPCPARRSKRFWIAFPCCATWTWSRCARHGRPNSVAGGPENPLDARYPAVEDLKARARARLPRFVWDYLDSATGNETTKRRNREALDRIGLMPSILHGEFTPDLSVTFLGRRHPAPFGIAPIGMSGLIWPDAERHLAQAGARLGLPYALSTVAAAAPEDVAPHLGEAAWFQLYPPRDEGIRRDMLARARDAGFSTLILTVDVPVASRRERQTRSGLTQPPRLTP
;
A
#
# COMPACT_ATOMS: atom_id res chain seq x y z
N MET A 1 48.69 19.81 -11.96
CA MET A 1 47.36 19.50 -12.49
C MET A 1 46.81 18.35 -11.65
N ALA A 2 46.13 18.67 -10.54
CA ALA A 2 45.72 17.70 -9.53
C ALA A 2 44.30 17.21 -9.82
N THR A 3 44.15 15.91 -10.02
CA THR A 3 42.87 15.21 -10.16
C THR A 3 42.25 14.99 -8.78
N ILE A 4 41.10 15.62 -8.54
CA ILE A 4 40.28 15.40 -7.35
C ILE A 4 39.36 14.20 -7.64
N PRO A 5 39.38 13.11 -6.85
CA PRO A 5 38.47 12.00 -7.04
C PRO A 5 37.05 12.34 -6.58
N CYS A 6 36.07 11.98 -7.40
CA CYS A 6 34.64 12.15 -7.15
C CYS A 6 34.18 11.25 -5.98
N PRO A 7 33.57 11.79 -4.91
CA PRO A 7 33.12 10.99 -3.78
C PRO A 7 31.86 10.19 -4.13
N ALA A 8 31.87 8.90 -3.77
CA ALA A 8 30.79 7.94 -3.96
C ALA A 8 29.45 8.47 -3.42
N ARG A 9 28.44 8.57 -4.31
CA ARG A 9 27.06 8.85 -3.94
C ARG A 9 26.50 7.70 -3.09
N ARG A 10 26.34 7.93 -1.79
CA ARG A 10 25.46 7.13 -0.94
C ARG A 10 24.01 7.32 -1.42
N SER A 11 23.44 6.31 -2.08
CA SER A 11 22.03 6.30 -2.43
C SER A 11 21.18 6.20 -1.16
N LYS A 12 20.43 7.25 -0.83
CA LYS A 12 19.35 7.19 0.16
C LYS A 12 18.16 6.50 -0.53
N ARG A 13 17.92 5.23 -0.22
CA ARG A 13 16.78 4.47 -0.75
C ARG A 13 15.53 4.86 0.03
N PHE A 14 14.63 5.59 -0.61
CA PHE A 14 13.29 5.89 -0.09
C PHE A 14 12.34 4.73 -0.41
N TRP A 15 11.52 4.34 0.57
CA TRP A 15 10.34 3.51 0.36
C TRP A 15 9.23 4.37 -0.24
N ILE A 16 8.66 3.95 -1.37
CA ILE A 16 7.58 4.66 -2.07
C ILE A 16 6.40 3.69 -2.20
N ALA A 17 5.25 4.04 -1.65
CA ALA A 17 3.98 3.39 -1.95
C ALA A 17 3.49 3.85 -3.33
N PHE A 18 3.39 2.93 -4.29
CA PHE A 18 2.99 3.22 -5.67
C PHE A 18 1.50 2.91 -5.92
N PRO A 19 0.79 3.77 -6.66
CA PRO A 19 -0.31 3.39 -7.54
C PRO A 19 0.23 3.32 -8.99
N CYS A 20 0.25 2.11 -9.56
CA CYS A 20 0.74 1.86 -10.92
C CYS A 20 -0.31 2.22 -11.98
N CYS A 21 0.03 3.08 -12.95
CA CYS A 21 -0.59 3.08 -14.28
C CYS A 21 0.28 3.90 -15.25
N ALA A 22 0.84 3.26 -16.27
CA ALA A 22 1.37 3.91 -17.46
C ALA A 22 1.05 3.02 -18.66
N THR A 23 0.00 3.38 -19.40
CA THR A 23 -0.38 2.75 -20.67
C THR A 23 0.48 3.31 -21.80
N TRP A 24 1.21 2.45 -22.50
CA TRP A 24 1.83 2.77 -23.79
C TRP A 24 1.21 1.91 -24.88
N THR A 25 0.49 2.54 -25.80
CA THR A 25 0.04 1.93 -27.05
C THR A 25 1.20 1.88 -28.04
N TRP A 26 1.64 0.68 -28.41
CA TRP A 26 2.58 0.45 -29.51
C TRP A 26 1.79 0.06 -30.77
N SER A 27 1.61 1.02 -31.68
CA SER A 27 1.04 0.76 -33.00
C SER A 27 2.13 0.31 -33.98
N ARG A 28 2.02 -0.96 -34.40
CA ARG A 28 2.50 -1.55 -35.67
C ARG A 28 3.85 -1.06 -36.21
N CYS A 29 4.88 -1.88 -36.02
CA CYS A 29 5.88 -2.08 -37.07
C CYS A 29 6.04 -3.58 -37.35
N ALA A 30 6.00 -3.92 -38.63
CA ALA A 30 5.59 -5.21 -39.14
C ALA A 30 6.75 -6.20 -39.32
N ARG A 31 6.41 -7.49 -39.16
CA ARG A 31 6.97 -8.67 -39.85
C ARG A 31 8.49 -8.86 -39.75
N HIS A 32 8.92 -9.82 -38.92
CA HIS A 32 9.86 -10.91 -39.28
C HIS A 32 9.95 -11.90 -38.09
N GLY A 33 9.75 -13.19 -38.37
CA GLY A 33 10.02 -14.33 -37.49
C GLY A 33 9.11 -14.49 -36.28
N ARG A 34 8.30 -15.56 -36.24
CA ARG A 34 7.71 -16.05 -34.98
C ARG A 34 8.77 -16.86 -34.23
N PRO A 35 9.27 -16.46 -33.05
CA PRO A 35 9.73 -17.42 -32.08
C PRO A 35 8.52 -17.90 -31.28
N ASN A 36 8.49 -19.22 -31.09
CA ASN A 36 7.56 -20.02 -30.30
C ASN A 36 6.66 -19.28 -29.30
N SER A 37 5.37 -19.61 -29.41
CA SER A 37 4.33 -19.51 -28.38
C SER A 37 4.85 -19.14 -26.99
N VAL A 38 4.58 -17.92 -26.56
CA VAL A 38 4.47 -17.59 -25.13
C VAL A 38 3.42 -18.56 -24.60
N ALA A 39 3.86 -19.60 -23.90
CA ALA A 39 2.97 -20.52 -23.23
C ALA A 39 2.17 -19.69 -22.22
N GLY A 40 0.94 -19.35 -22.59
CA GLY A 40 -0.01 -18.72 -21.69
C GLY A 40 -0.26 -19.68 -20.55
N GLY A 41 0.34 -19.39 -19.39
CA GLY A 41 -0.22 -19.87 -18.13
C GLY A 41 -1.69 -19.45 -18.05
N PRO A 42 -2.52 -20.10 -17.23
CA PRO A 42 -3.93 -19.76 -17.14
C PRO A 42 -4.06 -18.26 -16.87
N GLU A 43 -4.62 -17.51 -17.84
CA GLU A 43 -4.86 -16.08 -17.67
C GLU A 43 -5.65 -15.91 -16.38
N ASN A 44 -5.06 -15.21 -15.41
CA ASN A 44 -5.74 -14.90 -14.18
C ASN A 44 -7.01 -14.12 -14.55
N PRO A 45 -8.22 -14.64 -14.28
CA PRO A 45 -9.46 -14.01 -14.71
C PRO A 45 -9.63 -12.58 -14.17
N LEU A 46 -8.91 -12.25 -13.09
CA LEU A 46 -8.85 -10.90 -12.54
C LEU A 46 -8.07 -9.94 -13.45
N ASP A 47 -6.96 -10.36 -14.03
CA ASP A 47 -6.10 -9.50 -14.86
C ASP A 47 -6.80 -9.17 -16.20
N ALA A 48 -7.59 -10.11 -16.72
CA ALA A 48 -8.42 -9.88 -17.92
C ALA A 48 -9.64 -8.97 -17.63
N ARG A 49 -10.23 -9.08 -16.43
CA ARG A 49 -11.46 -8.36 -16.07
C ARG A 49 -11.22 -6.97 -15.46
N TYR A 50 -10.10 -6.82 -14.74
CA TYR A 50 -9.69 -5.60 -14.05
C TYR A 50 -8.19 -5.36 -14.30
N PRO A 51 -7.81 -4.98 -15.53
CA PRO A 51 -6.40 -4.89 -15.94
C PRO A 51 -5.61 -3.81 -15.19
N ALA A 52 -6.27 -2.82 -14.59
CA ALA A 52 -5.63 -1.79 -13.79
C ALA A 52 -6.24 -1.68 -12.38
N VAL A 53 -5.45 -1.15 -11.45
CA VAL A 53 -5.89 -0.84 -10.08
C VAL A 53 -7.08 0.14 -10.07
N GLU A 54 -7.16 1.03 -11.06
CA GLU A 54 -8.30 1.96 -11.21
C GLU A 54 -9.61 1.24 -11.54
N ASP A 55 -9.58 0.09 -12.23
CA ASP A 55 -10.77 -0.72 -12.49
C ASP A 55 -11.29 -1.36 -11.19
N LEU A 56 -10.37 -1.84 -10.36
CA LEU A 56 -10.70 -2.34 -9.01
C LEU A 56 -11.27 -1.22 -8.14
N LYS A 57 -10.70 0.00 -8.23
CA LYS A 57 -11.20 1.18 -7.51
C LYS A 57 -12.61 1.55 -7.93
N ALA A 58 -12.90 1.58 -9.24
CA ALA A 58 -14.22 1.86 -9.77
C ALA A 58 -15.24 0.81 -9.30
N ARG A 59 -14.84 -0.47 -9.30
CA ARG A 59 -15.68 -1.57 -8.81
C ARG A 59 -15.95 -1.47 -7.30
N ALA A 60 -14.94 -1.13 -6.51
CA ALA A 60 -15.09 -0.91 -5.07
C ALA A 60 -16.04 0.25 -4.78
N ARG A 61 -15.90 1.38 -5.49
CA ARG A 61 -16.80 2.53 -5.36
C ARG A 61 -18.26 2.20 -5.63
N ALA A 62 -18.53 1.33 -6.61
CA ALA A 62 -19.89 0.91 -6.95
C ALA A 62 -20.53 -0.02 -5.90
N ARG A 63 -19.70 -0.72 -5.09
CA ARG A 63 -20.17 -1.70 -4.10
C ARG A 63 -20.22 -1.15 -2.67
N LEU A 64 -19.34 -0.22 -2.34
CA LEU A 64 -19.23 0.32 -1.00
C LEU A 64 -20.35 1.33 -0.71
N PRO A 65 -20.97 1.28 0.49
CA PRO A 65 -21.84 2.35 0.94
C PRO A 65 -21.13 3.70 0.88
N ARG A 66 -21.87 4.77 0.60
CA ARG A 66 -21.28 6.09 0.35
C ARG A 66 -20.40 6.59 1.50
N PHE A 67 -20.82 6.38 2.74
CA PHE A 67 -20.06 6.80 3.93
C PHE A 67 -18.74 6.02 4.08
N VAL A 68 -18.70 4.73 3.71
CA VAL A 68 -17.48 3.91 3.73
C VAL A 68 -16.54 4.36 2.63
N TRP A 69 -17.06 4.59 1.42
CA TRP A 69 -16.27 5.14 0.33
C TRP A 69 -15.66 6.50 0.66
N ASP A 70 -16.45 7.39 1.25
CA ASP A 70 -15.98 8.71 1.67
C ASP A 70 -15.00 8.60 2.85
N TYR A 71 -15.14 7.62 3.74
CA TYR A 71 -14.12 7.34 4.75
C TYR A 71 -12.77 6.97 4.12
N LEU A 72 -12.78 6.03 3.17
CA LEU A 72 -11.58 5.48 2.55
C LEU A 72 -10.89 6.46 1.58
N ASP A 73 -11.65 7.09 0.68
CA ASP A 73 -11.06 7.84 -0.45
C ASP A 73 -10.90 9.35 -0.15
N SER A 74 -11.49 9.90 0.91
CA SER A 74 -11.42 11.37 1.14
C SER A 74 -10.07 11.83 1.69
N ALA A 75 -9.81 13.12 1.50
CA ALA A 75 -8.67 13.83 2.10
C ALA A 75 -9.15 15.12 2.78
N THR A 76 -8.23 15.84 3.43
CA THR A 76 -8.50 17.08 4.15
C THR A 76 -8.80 18.24 3.18
N GLY A 77 -9.73 19.12 3.54
CA GLY A 77 -10.02 20.35 2.84
C GLY A 77 -10.66 20.13 1.47
N ASN A 78 -10.14 20.81 0.46
CA ASN A 78 -10.57 20.65 -0.94
C ASN A 78 -9.87 19.48 -1.66
N GLU A 79 -9.22 18.58 -0.91
CA GLU A 79 -8.51 17.38 -1.42
C GLU A 79 -7.39 17.69 -2.44
N THR A 80 -6.89 18.93 -2.47
CA THR A 80 -5.84 19.33 -3.43
C THR A 80 -4.56 18.53 -3.26
N THR A 81 -4.15 18.21 -2.02
CA THR A 81 -2.94 17.41 -1.77
C THR A 81 -3.06 16.01 -2.33
N LYS A 82 -4.24 15.38 -2.22
CA LYS A 82 -4.49 14.05 -2.79
C LYS A 82 -4.28 14.06 -4.32
N ARG A 83 -4.81 15.07 -5.01
CA ARG A 83 -4.60 15.26 -6.45
C ARG A 83 -3.12 15.51 -6.77
N ARG A 84 -2.47 16.43 -6.04
CA ARG A 84 -1.05 16.76 -6.21
C ARG A 84 -0.12 15.57 -6.03
N ASN A 85 -0.44 14.64 -5.12
CA ASN A 85 0.34 13.42 -4.91
C ASN A 85 0.34 12.53 -6.16
N ARG A 86 -0.83 12.35 -6.80
CA ARG A 86 -0.94 11.58 -8.06
C ARG A 86 -0.20 12.28 -9.19
N GLU A 87 -0.47 13.57 -9.38
CA GLU A 87 0.20 14.39 -10.40
C GLU A 87 1.73 14.39 -10.22
N ALA A 88 2.23 14.33 -8.98
CA ALA A 88 3.66 14.27 -8.72
C ALA A 88 4.31 12.97 -9.21
N LEU A 89 3.61 11.84 -9.09
CA LEU A 89 4.07 10.57 -9.65
C LEU A 89 3.97 10.56 -11.18
N ASP A 90 2.92 11.15 -11.75
CA ASP A 90 2.74 11.23 -13.21
C ASP A 90 3.82 12.07 -13.90
N ARG A 91 4.41 13.03 -13.19
CA ARG A 91 5.55 13.83 -13.68
C ARG A 91 6.86 13.04 -13.77
N ILE A 92 6.94 11.86 -13.16
CA ILE A 92 8.16 11.04 -13.21
C ILE A 92 8.17 10.26 -14.53
N GLY A 93 8.92 10.76 -15.50
CA GLY A 93 9.20 10.03 -16.74
C GLY A 93 10.27 8.95 -16.53
N LEU A 94 10.07 7.78 -17.12
CA LEU A 94 11.09 6.73 -17.20
C LEU A 94 11.85 6.86 -18.51
N MET A 95 13.19 6.81 -18.45
CA MET A 95 14.03 6.75 -19.64
C MET A 95 14.26 5.27 -20.01
N PRO A 96 13.66 4.76 -21.10
CA PRO A 96 13.83 3.37 -21.47
C PRO A 96 15.29 3.09 -21.85
N SER A 97 15.84 2.00 -21.32
CA SER A 97 17.15 1.48 -21.68
C SER A 97 16.93 0.23 -22.51
N ILE A 98 17.39 0.23 -23.76
CA ILE A 98 17.06 -0.78 -24.78
C ILE A 98 18.26 -1.65 -25.13
N LEU A 99 18.01 -2.78 -25.81
CA LEU A 99 19.02 -3.72 -26.32
C LEU A 99 19.83 -4.49 -25.26
N HIS A 100 19.21 -4.83 -24.13
CA HIS A 100 19.85 -5.65 -23.07
C HIS A 100 19.65 -7.16 -23.21
N GLY A 101 18.90 -7.61 -24.23
CA GLY A 101 18.52 -9.02 -24.38
C GLY A 101 17.39 -9.43 -23.44
N GLU A 102 17.25 -10.73 -23.19
CA GLU A 102 16.29 -11.27 -22.23
C GLU A 102 16.71 -10.92 -20.80
N PHE A 103 15.78 -10.37 -20.03
CA PHE A 103 16.02 -9.92 -18.66
C PHE A 103 14.90 -10.43 -17.76
N THR A 104 15.26 -11.08 -16.66
CA THR A 104 14.34 -11.45 -15.59
C THR A 104 14.45 -10.41 -14.47
N PRO A 105 13.40 -9.58 -14.22
CA PRO A 105 13.45 -8.56 -13.18
C PRO A 105 13.56 -9.18 -11.78
N ASP A 106 14.60 -8.80 -11.03
CA ASP A 106 14.66 -9.01 -9.58
C ASP A 106 14.19 -7.74 -8.86
N LEU A 107 13.00 -7.81 -8.27
CA LEU A 107 12.43 -6.72 -7.48
C LEU A 107 12.81 -6.81 -5.99
N SER A 108 13.60 -7.82 -5.60
CA SER A 108 13.91 -8.04 -4.20
C SER A 108 14.78 -6.92 -3.63
N VAL A 109 14.53 -6.59 -2.37
CA VAL A 109 15.22 -5.51 -1.66
C VAL A 109 15.44 -5.88 -0.20
N THR A 110 16.59 -5.49 0.35
CA THR A 110 16.80 -5.56 1.79
C THR A 110 16.36 -4.25 2.45
N PHE A 111 15.42 -4.33 3.38
CA PHE A 111 14.93 -3.19 4.16
C PHE A 111 14.80 -3.58 5.64
N LEU A 112 15.23 -2.69 6.53
CA LEU A 112 15.25 -2.93 8.00
C LEU A 112 15.88 -4.28 8.39
N GLY A 113 16.97 -4.66 7.72
CA GLY A 113 17.71 -5.89 8.00
C GLY A 113 17.12 -7.17 7.42
N ARG A 114 16.06 -7.08 6.60
CA ARG A 114 15.36 -8.25 6.05
C ARG A 114 15.16 -8.14 4.55
N ARG A 115 15.24 -9.29 3.85
CA ARG A 115 15.02 -9.35 2.40
C ARG A 115 13.53 -9.50 2.12
N HIS A 116 13.00 -8.61 1.27
CA HIS A 116 11.64 -8.65 0.77
C HIS A 116 11.65 -8.94 -0.73
N PRO A 117 10.64 -9.62 -1.27
CA PRO A 117 10.57 -9.95 -2.70
C PRO A 117 10.20 -8.75 -3.58
N ALA A 118 9.67 -7.68 -3.00
CA ALA A 118 9.33 -6.45 -3.73
C ALA A 118 9.53 -5.20 -2.85
N PRO A 119 9.70 -4.01 -3.44
CA PRO A 119 9.98 -2.76 -2.72
C PRO A 119 8.70 -2.03 -2.26
N PHE A 120 7.65 -2.78 -1.92
CA PHE A 120 6.39 -2.25 -1.42
C PHE A 120 5.77 -3.21 -0.39
N GLY A 121 4.77 -2.74 0.33
CA GLY A 121 4.04 -3.51 1.33
C GLY A 121 2.64 -2.96 1.53
N ILE A 122 1.89 -3.59 2.44
CA ILE A 122 0.53 -3.21 2.76
C ILE A 122 0.58 -2.13 3.84
N ALA A 123 0.15 -0.92 3.48
CA ALA A 123 0.11 0.22 4.37
C ALA A 123 -0.99 0.08 5.43
N PRO A 124 -0.82 0.68 6.63
CA PRO A 124 -1.81 0.60 7.69
C PRO A 124 -3.03 1.45 7.32
N ILE A 125 -4.19 0.80 7.23
CA ILE A 125 -5.49 1.45 7.01
C ILE A 125 -6.35 1.21 8.24
N GLY A 126 -6.80 2.30 8.85
CA GLY A 126 -7.74 2.25 9.98
C GLY A 126 -9.08 1.68 9.56
N MET A 127 -9.71 0.92 10.45
CA MET A 127 -11.05 0.36 10.29
C MET A 127 -11.25 -0.36 8.94
N SER A 128 -10.28 -1.16 8.53
CA SER A 128 -10.36 -1.88 7.25
C SER A 128 -11.54 -2.85 7.22
N GLY A 129 -11.95 -3.38 8.38
CA GLY A 129 -13.20 -4.13 8.56
C GLY A 129 -14.49 -3.41 8.12
N LEU A 130 -14.51 -2.06 8.07
CA LEU A 130 -15.64 -1.31 7.50
C LEU A 130 -15.70 -1.39 5.97
N ILE A 131 -14.56 -1.62 5.32
CA ILE A 131 -14.44 -1.69 3.86
C ILE A 131 -14.85 -3.10 3.40
N TRP A 132 -14.33 -4.11 4.09
CA TRP A 132 -14.64 -5.51 3.82
C TRP A 132 -14.54 -6.33 5.12
N PRO A 133 -15.46 -7.25 5.41
CA PRO A 133 -15.37 -8.12 6.58
C PRO A 133 -14.02 -8.84 6.64
N ASP A 134 -13.39 -8.88 7.82
CA ASP A 134 -12.09 -9.53 8.04
C ASP A 134 -10.94 -9.04 7.13
N ALA A 135 -11.02 -7.81 6.62
CA ALA A 135 -9.99 -7.24 5.75
C ALA A 135 -8.58 -7.33 6.35
N GLU A 136 -8.42 -7.07 7.64
CA GLU A 136 -7.15 -7.16 8.35
C GLU A 136 -6.54 -8.57 8.27
N ARG A 137 -7.34 -9.62 8.48
CA ARG A 137 -6.88 -11.02 8.41
C ARG A 137 -6.50 -11.39 6.97
N HIS A 138 -7.32 -11.01 5.99
CA HIS A 138 -7.04 -11.28 4.57
C HIS A 138 -5.75 -10.59 4.09
N LEU A 139 -5.52 -9.34 4.50
CA LEU A 139 -4.30 -8.60 4.16
C LEU A 139 -3.08 -9.18 4.87
N ALA A 140 -3.19 -9.57 6.14
CA ALA A 140 -2.13 -10.25 6.86
C ALA A 140 -1.73 -11.57 6.18
N GLN A 141 -2.70 -12.42 5.84
CA GLN A 141 -2.47 -13.68 5.12
C GLN A 141 -1.80 -13.45 3.75
N ALA A 142 -2.25 -12.42 3.01
CA ALA A 142 -1.65 -12.08 1.73
C ALA A 142 -0.19 -11.61 1.90
N GLY A 143 0.09 -10.76 2.88
CA GLY A 143 1.45 -10.33 3.23
C GLY A 143 2.33 -11.51 3.63
N ALA A 144 1.83 -12.41 4.47
CA ALA A 144 2.53 -13.62 4.89
C ALA A 144 2.88 -14.53 3.72
N ARG A 145 1.88 -14.85 2.88
CA ARG A 145 2.05 -15.71 1.71
C ARG A 145 3.03 -15.14 0.68
N LEU A 146 3.01 -13.82 0.49
CA LEU A 146 3.87 -13.13 -0.49
C LEU A 146 5.19 -12.65 0.09
N GLY A 147 5.45 -12.83 1.40
CA GLY A 147 6.64 -12.29 2.06
C GLY A 147 6.72 -10.76 2.08
N LEU A 148 5.58 -10.07 1.89
CA LEU A 148 5.50 -8.61 1.86
C LEU A 148 5.22 -8.05 3.26
N PRO A 149 5.78 -6.89 3.61
CA PRO A 149 5.44 -6.22 4.85
C PRO A 149 3.93 -5.94 4.96
N TYR A 150 3.36 -6.28 6.11
CA TYR A 150 1.98 -5.95 6.45
C TYR A 150 1.95 -5.07 7.70
N ALA A 151 1.34 -3.89 7.60
CA ALA A 151 1.20 -2.97 8.73
C ALA A 151 -0.24 -2.96 9.27
N LEU A 152 -0.42 -3.35 10.53
CA LEU A 152 -1.70 -3.19 11.25
C LEU A 152 -1.82 -1.77 11.82
N SER A 153 -2.98 -1.14 11.69
CA SER A 153 -3.24 0.18 12.29
C SER A 153 -3.65 0.06 13.76
N THR A 154 -3.27 1.05 14.60
CA THR A 154 -3.82 1.20 15.96
C THR A 154 -5.35 1.26 15.98
N VAL A 155 -5.94 1.85 14.94
CA VAL A 155 -7.41 2.01 14.80
C VAL A 155 -8.00 0.95 13.86
N ALA A 156 -7.40 -0.23 13.79
CA ALA A 156 -7.95 -1.36 13.05
C ALA A 156 -9.27 -1.88 13.66
N ALA A 157 -10.06 -2.60 12.86
CA ALA A 157 -11.30 -3.22 13.34
C ALA A 157 -11.05 -4.56 14.07
N ALA A 158 -9.84 -5.11 13.97
CA ALA A 158 -9.41 -6.34 14.63
C ALA A 158 -8.29 -6.05 15.64
N ALA A 159 -8.27 -6.81 16.74
CA ALA A 159 -7.22 -6.69 17.73
C ALA A 159 -5.90 -7.32 17.21
N PRO A 160 -4.72 -6.89 17.71
CA PRO A 160 -3.44 -7.52 17.36
C PRO A 160 -3.44 -9.03 17.54
N GLU A 161 -4.07 -9.52 18.60
CA GLU A 161 -4.16 -10.95 18.96
C GLU A 161 -5.00 -11.75 17.96
N ASP A 162 -6.04 -11.12 17.39
CA ASP A 162 -6.88 -11.73 16.38
C ASP A 162 -6.15 -11.91 15.05
N VAL A 163 -5.27 -10.96 14.73
CA VAL A 163 -4.51 -10.97 13.48
C VAL A 163 -3.26 -11.84 13.59
N ALA A 164 -2.71 -12.02 14.80
CA ALA A 164 -1.48 -12.77 15.08
C ALA A 164 -1.36 -14.14 14.35
N PRO A 165 -2.39 -15.00 14.30
CA PRO A 165 -2.29 -16.30 13.61
C PRO A 165 -2.09 -16.20 12.10
N HIS A 166 -2.35 -15.02 11.52
CA HIS A 166 -2.31 -14.74 10.08
C HIS A 166 -1.08 -13.95 9.68
N LEU A 167 -0.25 -13.53 10.64
CA LEU A 167 0.93 -12.72 10.40
C LEU A 167 2.07 -13.56 9.81
N GLY A 168 2.72 -13.00 8.81
CA GLY A 168 4.03 -13.47 8.37
C GLY A 168 5.12 -12.84 9.22
N GLU A 169 6.36 -13.24 8.96
CA GLU A 169 7.48 -12.70 9.71
C GLU A 169 7.60 -11.16 9.56
N ALA A 170 7.19 -10.57 8.44
CA ALA A 170 7.28 -9.12 8.16
C ALA A 170 6.05 -8.33 8.68
N ALA A 171 5.64 -8.60 9.91
CA ALA A 171 4.50 -7.95 10.57
C ALA A 171 4.91 -6.63 11.24
N TRP A 172 4.29 -5.53 10.83
CA TRP A 172 4.53 -4.19 11.33
C TRP A 172 3.29 -3.67 12.08
N PHE A 173 3.50 -2.90 13.13
CA PHE A 173 2.43 -2.29 13.92
C PHE A 173 2.53 -0.77 13.84
N GLN A 174 1.46 -0.12 13.40
CA GLN A 174 1.38 1.33 13.34
C GLN A 174 0.79 1.88 14.63
N LEU A 175 1.52 2.79 15.27
CA LEU A 175 1.19 3.40 16.56
C LEU A 175 0.83 4.88 16.40
N TYR A 176 -0.39 5.24 16.84
CA TYR A 176 -0.70 6.57 17.32
C TYR A 176 -0.47 6.59 18.83
N PRO A 177 0.54 7.30 19.35
CA PRO A 177 0.92 7.18 20.76
C PRO A 177 -0.19 7.78 21.65
N PRO A 178 -0.83 6.98 22.52
CA PRO A 178 -1.76 7.54 23.49
C PRO A 178 -1.00 8.41 24.49
N ARG A 179 -1.66 9.47 24.98
CA ARG A 179 -1.08 10.37 25.99
C ARG A 179 -0.74 9.62 27.27
N ASP A 180 -1.62 8.72 27.68
CA ASP A 180 -1.42 7.87 28.85
C ASP A 180 -0.27 6.87 28.61
N GLU A 181 0.67 6.83 29.54
CA GLU A 181 1.84 5.96 29.46
C GLU A 181 1.50 4.48 29.71
N GLY A 182 0.56 4.20 30.60
CA GLY A 182 0.11 2.83 30.89
C GLY A 182 -0.51 2.19 29.64
N ILE A 183 -1.43 2.90 28.98
CA ILE A 183 -2.05 2.44 27.74
C ILE A 183 -0.99 2.26 26.65
N ARG A 184 -0.03 3.18 26.54
CA ARG A 184 1.05 3.07 25.54
C ARG A 184 1.90 1.83 25.76
N ARG A 185 2.29 1.55 27.02
CA ARG A 185 3.09 0.37 27.38
C ARG A 185 2.31 -0.92 27.12
N ASP A 186 1.03 -0.96 27.49
CA ASP A 186 0.14 -2.11 27.24
C ASP A 186 0.01 -2.41 25.74
N MET A 187 -0.29 -1.40 24.92
CA MET A 187 -0.40 -1.56 23.46
C MET A 187 0.88 -2.08 22.82
N LEU A 188 2.05 -1.58 23.27
CA LEU A 188 3.34 -2.04 22.77
C LEU A 188 3.64 -3.48 23.19
N ALA A 189 3.30 -3.86 24.43
CA ALA A 189 3.45 -5.23 24.91
C ALA A 189 2.57 -6.18 24.09
N ARG A 190 1.28 -5.84 23.91
CA ARG A 190 0.33 -6.61 23.10
C ARG A 190 0.78 -6.79 21.66
N ALA A 191 1.24 -5.72 21.01
CA ALA A 191 1.79 -5.81 19.66
C ALA A 191 3.04 -6.70 19.61
N ARG A 192 3.97 -6.57 20.57
CA ARG A 192 5.15 -7.44 20.62
C ARG A 192 4.76 -8.91 20.80
N ASP A 193 3.86 -9.20 21.72
CA ASP A 193 3.44 -10.56 22.05
C ASP A 193 2.60 -11.20 20.94
N ALA A 194 1.88 -10.39 20.17
CA ALA A 194 1.19 -10.80 18.94
C ALA A 194 2.15 -11.10 17.75
N GLY A 195 3.45 -10.85 17.89
CA GLY A 195 4.46 -11.19 16.88
C GLY A 195 4.82 -10.07 15.91
N PHE A 196 4.46 -8.81 16.20
CA PHE A 196 4.87 -7.68 15.38
C PHE A 196 6.36 -7.36 15.57
N SER A 197 7.13 -7.37 14.49
CA SER A 197 8.59 -7.19 14.50
C SER A 197 9.04 -5.74 14.36
N THR A 198 8.16 -4.84 13.95
CA THR A 198 8.52 -3.47 13.58
C THR A 198 7.42 -2.49 13.96
N LEU A 199 7.82 -1.35 14.53
CA LEU A 199 6.90 -0.29 14.93
C LEU A 199 6.95 0.87 13.91
N ILE A 200 5.79 1.31 13.45
CA ILE A 200 5.62 2.51 12.63
C ILE A 200 5.00 3.59 13.51
N LEU A 201 5.80 4.58 13.92
CA LEU A 201 5.30 5.70 14.71
C LEU A 201 4.72 6.78 13.80
N THR A 202 3.42 7.05 13.93
CA THR A 202 2.75 8.10 13.15
C THR A 202 2.74 9.41 13.92
N VAL A 203 3.40 10.43 13.36
CA VAL A 203 3.65 11.73 14.02
C VAL A 203 2.97 12.93 13.35
N ASP A 204 2.25 12.71 12.25
CA ASP A 204 1.66 13.75 11.41
C ASP A 204 0.21 14.11 11.78
N VAL A 205 -0.39 13.42 12.76
CA VAL A 205 -1.76 13.67 13.24
C VAL A 205 -1.76 14.12 14.70
N PRO A 206 -1.41 15.38 15.00
CA PRO A 206 -1.48 15.93 16.36
C PRO A 206 -2.94 16.17 16.81
N VAL A 207 -3.84 16.40 15.85
CA VAL A 207 -5.27 16.68 16.05
C VAL A 207 -6.05 15.96 14.96
N ALA A 208 -7.30 15.56 15.26
CA ALA A 208 -8.19 14.95 14.29
C ALA A 208 -8.31 15.81 13.01
N SER A 209 -7.97 15.21 11.86
CA SER A 209 -8.04 15.90 10.57
C SER A 209 -9.50 16.16 10.20
N ARG A 210 -9.82 17.40 9.81
CA ARG A 210 -11.14 17.73 9.26
C ARG A 210 -11.24 17.17 7.83
N ARG A 211 -12.12 16.19 7.63
CA ARG A 211 -12.40 15.61 6.31
C ARG A 211 -13.85 15.93 5.93
N GLU A 212 -14.03 17.01 5.20
CA GLU A 212 -15.33 17.61 4.89
C GLU A 212 -16.27 16.62 4.19
N ARG A 213 -15.73 15.74 3.34
CA ARG A 213 -16.54 14.71 2.68
C ARG A 213 -17.03 13.62 3.63
N GLN A 214 -16.25 13.25 4.64
CA GLN A 214 -16.69 12.35 5.71
C GLN A 214 -17.76 13.01 6.58
N THR A 215 -17.58 14.29 6.90
CA THR A 215 -18.59 15.06 7.65
C THR A 215 -19.91 15.16 6.89
N ARG A 216 -19.87 15.44 5.57
CA ARG A 216 -21.08 15.51 4.73
C ARG A 216 -21.78 14.16 4.54
N SER A 217 -21.02 13.06 4.52
CA SER A 217 -21.58 11.71 4.41
C SER A 217 -22.10 11.15 5.74
N GLY A 218 -21.99 11.92 6.83
CA GLY A 218 -22.57 11.56 8.12
C GLY A 218 -21.84 10.42 8.84
N LEU A 219 -20.53 10.24 8.59
CA LEU A 219 -19.74 9.24 9.30
C LEU A 219 -19.69 9.60 10.80
N THR A 220 -20.51 8.91 11.59
CA THR A 220 -20.44 8.92 13.05
C THR A 220 -19.68 7.68 13.53
N GLN A 221 -19.03 7.76 14.69
CA GLN A 221 -18.58 6.59 15.43
C GLN A 221 -19.52 6.44 16.65
N PRO A 222 -20.35 5.38 16.73
CA PRO A 222 -20.52 4.27 15.79
C PRO A 222 -21.27 4.67 14.49
N PRO A 223 -21.01 3.97 13.37
CA PRO A 223 -21.66 4.26 12.10
C PRO A 223 -23.16 3.99 12.17
N ARG A 224 -23.97 5.00 11.88
CA ARG A 224 -25.41 4.83 11.66
C ARG A 224 -25.62 4.48 10.19
N LEU A 225 -26.23 3.35 9.92
CA LEU A 225 -26.68 3.01 8.57
C LEU A 225 -27.76 4.01 8.18
N THR A 226 -27.42 4.93 7.27
CA THR A 226 -28.42 5.76 6.59
C THR A 226 -29.00 5.01 5.39
N PRO A 227 -30.29 5.23 5.06
CA PRO A 227 -30.99 4.51 3.98
C PRO A 227 -30.29 4.59 2.62
#